data_AF-A0A0Q4BD33-F1
#
_entry.id   AF-A0A0Q4BD33-F1
#
_cell.length_a   1.000
_cell.length_b   1.000
_cell.length_c   1.000
_cell.angle_alpha   90.00
_cell.angle_beta   90.00
_cell.angle_gamma   90.00
#
_symmetry.space_group_name_H-M   'P 1'
#
loop_
_entity.id
_entity.type
_entity.pdbx_description
1 polymer ?
#
loop_
_entity_poly.entity_id
_entity_poly.type
_entity_poly.pdbx_seq_one_letter_code
_entity_poly.pdbx_strand_id
1 'polypeptide(L)'
;KLILMLDNKGYTLNLDAIWIEQRAPNELLNQLLDIAIQIRSKLQEEIEGTSRNLFDYCKSKDAWDKVRPIKIEFRNDINRWVISKKRENTQIGIARRAENDTAQIKNRIWVVEKTEEFWRSVMGWGLEHSKLRKDEISVLNVAVNMHSSRRPPSEKQCEWLKKIYDKLMDEGMEL
;
A
#
# COMPACT_ATOMS: atom_id res chain seq x y z
N LYS A 1 16.48 -14.94 -7.58
CA LYS A 1 16.14 -15.94 -8.64
C LYS A 1 14.65 -16.31 -8.62
N LEU A 2 14.07 -16.78 -7.50
CA LEU A 2 12.65 -17.15 -7.42
C LEU A 2 11.70 -16.05 -7.93
N ILE A 3 11.87 -14.81 -7.44
CA ILE A 3 11.05 -13.66 -7.89
C ILE A 3 11.15 -13.47 -9.40
N LEU A 4 12.36 -13.48 -9.98
CA LEU A 4 12.56 -13.37 -11.43
C LEU A 4 11.83 -14.48 -12.22
N MET A 5 11.83 -15.71 -11.68
CA MET A 5 11.11 -16.83 -12.32
C MET A 5 9.60 -16.64 -12.27
N LEU A 6 9.06 -16.14 -11.15
CA LEU A 6 7.64 -15.82 -11.01
C LEU A 6 7.26 -14.66 -11.93
N ASP A 7 8.10 -13.63 -11.99
CA ASP A 7 7.94 -12.43 -12.80
C ASP A 7 7.77 -12.76 -14.28
N ASN A 8 8.67 -13.62 -14.79
CA ASN A 8 8.64 -14.14 -16.17
C ASN A 8 7.37 -14.93 -16.50
N LYS A 9 6.67 -15.46 -15.49
CA LYS A 9 5.39 -16.16 -15.66
C LYS A 9 4.17 -15.28 -15.37
N GLY A 10 4.35 -14.02 -15.00
CA GLY A 10 3.26 -13.11 -14.64
C GLY A 10 2.69 -13.31 -13.22
N TYR A 11 3.47 -13.96 -12.35
CA TYR A 11 3.14 -14.20 -10.95
C TYR A 11 4.06 -13.39 -10.02
N THR A 12 3.65 -13.27 -8.78
CA THR A 12 4.43 -12.76 -7.66
C THR A 12 4.14 -13.59 -6.41
N LEU A 13 4.83 -13.30 -5.31
CA LEU A 13 4.53 -13.91 -4.01
C LEU A 13 3.22 -13.36 -3.46
N ASN A 14 2.38 -14.25 -2.93
CA ASN A 14 1.19 -13.88 -2.20
C ASN A 14 1.58 -13.49 -0.76
N LEU A 15 2.06 -12.25 -0.60
CA LEU A 15 2.52 -11.75 0.69
C LEU A 15 1.39 -11.70 1.73
N ASP A 16 0.13 -11.49 1.31
CA ASP A 16 -1.02 -11.52 2.21
C ASP A 16 -1.21 -12.91 2.82
N ALA A 17 -1.15 -13.97 1.99
CA ALA A 17 -1.26 -15.34 2.49
C ALA A 17 -0.09 -15.72 3.40
N ILE A 18 1.13 -15.29 3.06
CA ILE A 18 2.32 -15.52 3.89
C ILE A 18 2.21 -14.76 5.22
N TRP A 19 1.72 -13.52 5.18
CA TRP A 19 1.51 -12.69 6.37
C TRP A 19 0.52 -13.33 7.34
N ILE A 20 -0.57 -13.93 6.85
CA ILE A 20 -1.55 -14.62 7.72
C ILE A 20 -0.90 -15.77 8.53
N GLU A 21 0.04 -16.49 7.94
CA GLU A 21 0.73 -17.61 8.61
C GLU A 21 1.79 -17.14 9.62
N GLN A 22 2.20 -15.85 9.56
CA GLN A 22 3.24 -15.26 10.41
C GLN A 22 4.55 -16.07 10.45
N ARG A 23 4.83 -16.83 9.39
CA ARG A 23 6.03 -17.66 9.23
C ARG A 23 6.32 -17.92 7.76
N ALA A 24 7.57 -18.27 7.45
CA ALA A 24 7.94 -18.74 6.13
C ALA A 24 7.34 -20.14 5.88
N PRO A 25 6.47 -20.32 4.86
CA PRO A 25 5.87 -21.62 4.58
C PRO A 25 6.91 -22.65 4.14
N ASN A 26 6.73 -23.91 4.55
CA ASN A 26 7.67 -24.99 4.23
C ASN A 26 7.78 -25.22 2.72
N GLU A 27 6.68 -25.08 1.98
CA GLU A 27 6.67 -25.24 0.52
C GLU A 27 7.53 -24.17 -0.17
N LEU A 28 7.46 -22.92 0.33
CA LEU A 28 8.29 -21.83 -0.15
C LEU A 28 9.77 -22.06 0.18
N LEU A 29 10.06 -22.51 1.41
CA LEU A 29 11.42 -22.86 1.84
C LEU A 29 11.99 -24.01 1.00
N ASN A 30 11.20 -25.05 0.73
CA ASN A 30 11.60 -26.18 -0.11
C ASN A 30 11.92 -25.74 -1.53
N GLN A 31 11.10 -24.85 -2.13
CA GLN A 31 11.43 -24.27 -3.44
C GLN A 31 12.73 -23.47 -3.41
N LEU A 32 12.97 -22.68 -2.36
CA LEU A 32 14.20 -21.91 -2.20
C LEU A 32 15.42 -22.83 -2.04
N LEU A 33 15.27 -23.93 -1.32
CA LEU A 33 16.31 -24.96 -1.18
C LEU A 33 16.61 -25.63 -2.52
N ASP A 34 15.58 -26.02 -3.29
CA ASP A 34 15.76 -26.61 -4.63
C ASP A 34 16.51 -25.64 -5.56
N ILE A 35 16.17 -24.35 -5.50
CA ILE A 35 16.88 -23.30 -6.25
C ILE A 35 18.33 -23.19 -5.78
N ALA A 36 18.58 -23.18 -4.47
CA ALA A 36 19.92 -23.06 -3.91
C ALA A 36 20.81 -24.25 -4.30
N ILE A 37 20.26 -25.48 -4.25
CA ILE A 37 20.97 -26.70 -4.66
C ILE A 37 21.35 -26.61 -6.14
N GLN A 38 20.40 -26.28 -7.03
CA GLN A 38 20.69 -26.20 -8.46
C GLN A 38 21.69 -25.09 -8.82
N ILE A 39 21.60 -23.93 -8.15
CA ILE A 39 22.57 -22.85 -8.31
C ILE A 39 23.96 -23.32 -7.87
N ARG A 40 24.05 -23.95 -6.69
CA ARG A 40 25.32 -24.43 -6.15
C ARG A 40 25.95 -25.48 -7.06
N SER A 41 25.19 -26.48 -7.49
CA SER A 41 25.67 -27.51 -8.42
C SER A 41 26.19 -26.90 -9.71
N LYS A 42 25.46 -25.95 -10.31
CA LYS A 42 25.92 -25.28 -11.52
C LYS A 42 27.22 -24.49 -11.30
N LEU A 43 27.33 -23.76 -10.20
CA LEU A 43 28.55 -23.01 -9.91
C LEU A 43 29.74 -23.93 -9.61
N GLN A 44 29.51 -25.10 -9.03
CA GLN A 44 30.54 -26.11 -8.83
C GLN A 44 31.02 -26.71 -10.16
N GLU A 45 30.11 -27.02 -11.08
CA GLU A 45 30.46 -27.49 -12.44
C GLU A 45 31.31 -26.44 -13.19
N GLU A 46 30.97 -25.15 -13.10
CA GLU A 46 31.69 -24.10 -13.85
C GLU A 46 33.13 -23.87 -13.37
N ILE A 47 33.45 -24.22 -12.11
CA ILE A 47 34.80 -24.06 -11.55
C ILE A 47 35.55 -25.40 -11.44
N GLU A 48 34.92 -26.51 -11.80
CA GLU A 48 35.55 -27.82 -11.79
C GLU A 48 36.78 -27.83 -12.71
N GLY A 49 37.91 -28.31 -12.21
CA GLY A 49 39.20 -28.26 -12.92
C GLY A 49 39.89 -26.89 -12.94
N THR A 50 39.35 -25.88 -12.23
CA THR A 50 40.00 -24.57 -12.06
C THR A 50 40.55 -24.38 -10.64
N SER A 51 41.47 -23.45 -10.45
CA SER A 51 41.99 -23.08 -9.13
C SER A 51 41.07 -22.11 -8.36
N ARG A 52 39.87 -21.81 -8.87
CA ARG A 52 38.94 -20.84 -8.25
C ARG A 52 38.22 -21.48 -7.07
N ASN A 53 38.13 -20.75 -5.96
CA ASN A 53 37.27 -21.12 -4.84
C ASN A 53 35.80 -20.77 -5.18
N LEU A 54 34.87 -21.67 -4.85
CA LEU A 54 33.43 -21.46 -5.05
C LEU A 54 32.93 -20.15 -4.40
N PHE A 55 33.30 -19.89 -3.15
CA PHE A 55 32.84 -18.70 -2.42
C PHE A 55 33.33 -17.41 -3.05
N ASP A 56 34.54 -17.40 -3.61
CA ASP A 56 35.06 -16.23 -4.32
C ASP A 56 34.43 -16.09 -5.70
N TYR A 57 34.18 -17.20 -6.39
CA TYR A 57 33.48 -17.18 -7.67
C TYR A 57 32.06 -16.62 -7.53
N CYS A 58 31.31 -17.00 -6.48
CA CYS A 58 29.96 -16.48 -6.19
C CYS A 58 29.89 -14.95 -6.01
N LYS A 59 31.01 -14.28 -5.71
CA LYS A 59 31.08 -12.81 -5.60
C LYS A 59 31.23 -12.13 -6.97
N SER A 60 31.63 -12.88 -8.00
CA SER A 60 31.86 -12.36 -9.33
C SER A 60 30.55 -12.23 -10.13
N LYS A 61 30.51 -11.26 -11.05
CA LYS A 61 29.40 -11.14 -12.01
C LYS A 61 29.32 -12.35 -12.94
N ASP A 62 30.47 -12.90 -13.34
CA ASP A 62 30.62 -14.07 -14.21
C ASP A 62 29.79 -15.26 -13.69
N ALA A 63 29.89 -15.57 -12.39
CA ALA A 63 29.08 -16.60 -11.74
C ALA A 63 27.57 -16.37 -11.91
N TRP A 64 27.10 -15.14 -11.73
CA TRP A 64 25.68 -14.83 -11.84
C TRP A 64 25.17 -14.80 -13.28
N ASP A 65 26.03 -14.46 -14.24
CA ASP A 65 25.71 -14.55 -15.67
C ASP A 65 25.51 -16.01 -16.11
N LYS A 66 26.23 -16.97 -15.52
CA LYS A 66 25.98 -18.42 -15.71
C LYS A 66 24.71 -18.92 -15.02
N VAL A 67 24.34 -18.34 -13.87
CA VAL A 67 23.16 -18.74 -13.09
C VAL A 67 21.85 -18.21 -13.67
N ARG A 68 21.87 -17.02 -14.28
CA ARG A 68 20.69 -16.36 -14.85
C ARG A 68 19.90 -17.23 -15.85
N PRO A 69 20.52 -17.93 -16.83
CA PRO A 69 19.80 -18.76 -17.80
C PRO A 69 19.29 -20.10 -17.26
N ILE A 70 19.72 -20.55 -16.07
CA ILE A 70 19.28 -21.84 -15.51
C ILE A 70 17.75 -21.87 -15.42
N LYS A 71 17.13 -22.88 -16.02
CA LYS A 71 15.69 -23.16 -15.89
C LYS A 71 15.50 -24.10 -14.69
N ILE A 72 14.77 -23.62 -13.71
CA ILE A 72 14.44 -24.36 -12.49
C ILE A 72 12.93 -24.56 -12.50
N GLU A 73 12.48 -25.79 -12.29
CA GLU A 73 11.05 -26.09 -12.25
C GLU A 73 10.45 -25.66 -10.91
N PHE A 74 9.18 -25.25 -10.97
CA PHE A 74 8.41 -24.93 -9.78
C PHE A 74 7.83 -26.22 -9.21
N ARG A 75 7.92 -26.37 -7.89
CA ARG A 75 7.20 -27.40 -7.18
C ARG A 75 5.70 -27.13 -7.26
N ASN A 76 4.90 -28.19 -7.36
CA ASN A 76 3.44 -28.09 -7.45
C ASN A 76 2.79 -27.51 -6.17
N ASP A 77 3.48 -27.61 -5.04
CA ASP A 77 3.03 -27.17 -3.72
C ASP A 77 3.16 -25.65 -3.49
N ILE A 78 3.87 -24.92 -4.37
CA ILE A 78 4.07 -23.46 -4.25
C ILE A 78 2.82 -22.64 -4.59
N ASN A 79 1.83 -23.25 -5.26
CA ASN A 79 0.68 -22.55 -5.84
C ASN A 79 -0.11 -21.70 -4.82
N ARG A 80 -0.18 -22.12 -3.56
CA ARG A 80 -0.85 -21.38 -2.48
C ARG A 80 -0.14 -20.06 -2.14
N TRP A 81 1.17 -20.01 -2.32
CA TRP A 81 2.05 -18.92 -1.89
C TRP A 81 2.38 -17.93 -3.01
N VAL A 82 1.78 -18.13 -4.19
CA VAL A 82 1.94 -17.27 -5.36
C VAL A 82 0.61 -16.73 -5.82
N ILE A 83 0.62 -15.53 -6.38
CA ILE A 83 -0.57 -14.87 -6.92
C ILE A 83 -0.24 -14.27 -8.29
N SER A 84 -1.21 -14.23 -9.20
CA SER A 84 -1.00 -13.56 -10.47
C SER A 84 -0.94 -12.05 -10.24
N LYS A 85 -0.02 -11.36 -10.94
CA LYS A 85 0.12 -9.89 -10.84
C LYS A 85 -1.19 -9.16 -11.13
N LYS A 86 -2.00 -9.70 -12.05
CA LYS A 86 -3.34 -9.16 -12.37
C LYS A 86 -4.26 -9.20 -11.16
N ARG A 87 -4.29 -10.33 -10.43
CA ARG A 87 -5.13 -10.50 -9.25
C ARG A 87 -4.64 -9.65 -8.08
N GLU A 88 -3.33 -9.59 -7.86
CA GLU A 88 -2.72 -8.70 -6.86
C GLU A 88 -3.09 -7.23 -7.12
N ASN A 89 -2.90 -6.72 -8.34
CA ASN A 89 -3.28 -5.36 -8.70
C ASN A 89 -4.77 -5.08 -8.49
N THR A 90 -5.62 -6.09 -8.71
CA THR A 90 -7.07 -5.98 -8.48
C THR A 90 -7.37 -5.88 -6.98
N GLN A 91 -6.73 -6.71 -6.15
CA GLN A 91 -6.86 -6.67 -4.70
C GLN A 91 -6.36 -5.35 -4.11
N ILE A 92 -5.21 -4.85 -4.56
CA ILE A 92 -4.70 -3.51 -4.18
C ILE A 92 -5.70 -2.42 -4.57
N GLY A 93 -6.29 -2.50 -5.77
CA GLY A 93 -7.31 -1.55 -6.22
C GLY A 93 -8.57 -1.57 -5.35
N ILE A 94 -9.02 -2.76 -4.94
CA ILE A 94 -10.18 -2.92 -4.04
C ILE A 94 -9.85 -2.39 -2.65
N ALA A 95 -8.68 -2.73 -2.09
CA ALA A 95 -8.25 -2.26 -0.78
C ALA A 95 -8.19 -0.73 -0.71
N ARG A 96 -7.59 -0.09 -1.71
CA ARG A 96 -7.55 1.38 -1.81
C ARG A 96 -8.93 2.03 -1.89
N ARG A 97 -9.87 1.40 -2.60
CA ARG A 97 -11.26 1.89 -2.65
C ARG A 97 -11.92 1.76 -1.27
N ALA A 98 -11.79 0.62 -0.61
CA ALA A 98 -12.34 0.42 0.72
C ALA A 98 -11.75 1.38 1.77
N GLU A 99 -10.45 1.68 1.68
CA GLU A 99 -9.79 2.69 2.52
C GLU A 99 -10.37 4.09 2.28
N ASN A 100 -10.55 4.47 1.01
CA ASN A 100 -11.18 5.74 0.66
C ASN A 100 -12.63 5.83 1.15
N ASP A 101 -13.43 4.79 0.94
CA ASP A 101 -14.82 4.73 1.41
C ASP A 101 -14.89 4.83 2.95
N THR A 102 -13.96 4.17 3.65
CA THR A 102 -13.85 4.26 5.12
C THR A 102 -13.45 5.67 5.58
N ALA A 103 -12.49 6.30 4.89
CA ALA A 103 -12.09 7.68 5.18
C ALA A 103 -13.26 8.65 4.94
N GLN A 104 -14.03 8.45 3.87
CA GLN A 104 -15.22 9.23 3.57
C GLN A 104 -16.29 9.09 4.65
N ILE A 105 -16.58 7.86 5.09
CA ILE A 105 -17.51 7.61 6.20
C ILE A 105 -17.04 8.31 7.48
N LYS A 106 -15.76 8.15 7.84
CA LYS A 106 -15.16 8.81 9.02
C LYS A 106 -15.26 10.33 8.94
N ASN A 107 -15.04 10.92 7.77
CA ASN A 107 -15.16 12.37 7.57
C ASN A 107 -16.61 12.84 7.74
N ARG A 108 -17.59 12.08 7.24
CA ARG A 108 -19.01 12.41 7.41
C ARG A 108 -19.43 12.32 8.88
N ILE A 109 -19.05 11.24 9.57
CA ILE A 109 -19.32 11.09 11.01
C ILE A 109 -18.72 12.26 11.77
N TRP A 110 -17.43 12.55 11.56
CA TRP A 110 -16.73 13.64 12.23
C TRP A 110 -17.42 15.00 12.00
N VAL A 111 -17.85 15.30 10.76
CA VAL A 111 -18.53 16.58 10.48
C VAL A 111 -19.88 16.69 11.19
N VAL A 112 -20.67 15.61 11.19
CA VAL A 112 -22.02 15.58 11.77
C VAL A 112 -22.00 15.57 13.31
N GLU A 113 -20.97 14.98 13.92
CA GLU A 113 -20.78 14.96 15.38
C GLU A 113 -20.46 16.35 15.95
N LYS A 114 -19.94 17.27 15.14
CA LYS A 114 -19.65 18.64 15.59
C LYS A 114 -20.94 19.45 15.72
N THR A 115 -20.99 20.28 16.76
CA THR A 115 -22.11 21.17 17.04
C THR A 115 -22.14 22.35 16.07
N GLU A 116 -23.29 23.02 15.99
CA GLU A 116 -23.42 24.28 15.25
C GLU A 116 -22.43 25.34 15.77
N GLU A 117 -22.28 25.44 17.08
CA GLU A 117 -21.36 26.38 17.75
C GLU A 117 -19.91 26.17 17.31
N PHE A 118 -19.47 24.91 17.23
CA PHE A 118 -18.13 24.56 16.75
C PHE A 118 -17.88 25.13 15.34
N TRP A 119 -18.82 24.90 14.41
CA TRP A 119 -18.67 25.40 13.04
C TRP A 119 -18.78 26.92 12.94
N ARG A 120 -19.56 27.57 13.82
CA ARG A 120 -19.60 29.03 13.94
C ARG A 120 -18.26 29.59 14.40
N SER A 121 -17.61 28.96 15.38
CA SER A 121 -16.28 29.36 15.84
C SER A 121 -15.23 29.21 14.74
N VAL A 122 -15.23 28.08 14.02
CA VAL A 122 -14.33 27.84 12.87
C VAL A 122 -14.52 28.90 11.79
N MET A 123 -15.78 29.20 11.44
CA MET A 123 -16.09 30.23 10.44
C MET A 123 -15.71 31.63 10.92
N GLY A 124 -15.97 31.95 12.19
CA GLY A 124 -15.64 33.23 12.80
C GLY A 124 -14.13 33.50 12.76
N TRP A 125 -13.33 32.56 13.24
CA TRP A 125 -11.87 32.68 13.23
C TRP A 125 -11.32 32.87 11.82
N GLY A 126 -11.80 32.07 10.86
CA GLY A 126 -11.35 32.16 9.46
C GLY A 126 -11.76 33.46 8.75
N LEU A 127 -12.87 34.09 9.15
CA LEU A 127 -13.28 35.40 8.66
C LEU A 127 -12.45 36.52 9.28
N GLU A 128 -12.23 36.49 10.60
CA GLU A 128 -11.40 37.47 11.33
C GLU A 128 -9.98 37.55 10.77
N HIS A 129 -9.39 36.41 10.43
CA HIS A 129 -8.03 36.33 9.86
C HIS A 129 -7.99 36.44 8.34
N SER A 130 -9.13 36.69 7.67
CA SER A 130 -9.26 36.76 6.20
C SER A 130 -8.69 35.53 5.47
N LYS A 131 -8.83 34.34 6.07
CA LYS A 131 -8.29 33.07 5.58
C LYS A 131 -9.28 32.23 4.78
N LEU A 132 -10.53 32.69 4.70
CA LEU A 132 -11.62 32.01 3.99
C LEU A 132 -11.96 32.67 2.66
N ARG A 133 -12.15 31.84 1.63
CA ARG A 133 -12.72 32.24 0.33
C ARG A 133 -14.24 32.20 0.37
N LYS A 134 -14.89 32.90 -0.57
CA LYS A 134 -16.36 32.94 -0.70
C LYS A 134 -16.99 31.54 -0.78
N ASP A 135 -16.35 30.63 -1.51
CA ASP A 135 -16.86 29.26 -1.66
C ASP A 135 -16.69 28.44 -0.36
N GLU A 136 -15.59 28.66 0.37
CA GLU A 136 -15.33 28.01 1.67
C GLU A 136 -16.34 28.49 2.73
N ILE A 137 -16.67 29.79 2.73
CA ILE A 137 -17.73 30.37 3.57
C ILE A 137 -19.09 29.75 3.24
N SER A 138 -19.40 29.55 1.96
CA SER A 138 -20.65 28.91 1.56
C SER A 138 -20.75 27.49 2.09
N VAL A 139 -19.65 26.72 2.08
CA VAL A 139 -19.64 25.35 2.59
C VAL A 139 -19.70 25.30 4.11
N LEU A 140 -18.99 26.18 4.82
CA LEU A 140 -19.09 26.32 6.27
C LEU A 140 -20.50 26.69 6.72
N ASN A 141 -21.21 27.54 5.98
CA ASN A 141 -22.61 27.87 6.25
C ASN A 141 -23.54 26.65 6.14
N VAL A 142 -23.26 25.71 5.25
CA VAL A 142 -24.02 24.44 5.18
C VAL A 142 -23.79 23.63 6.44
N ALA A 143 -22.56 23.62 6.98
CA ALA A 143 -22.25 22.93 8.22
C ALA A 143 -22.91 23.56 9.46
N VAL A 144 -22.83 24.89 9.58
CA VAL A 144 -23.50 25.65 10.66
C VAL A 144 -25.00 25.38 10.67
N ASN A 145 -25.64 25.39 9.51
CA ASN A 145 -27.09 25.21 9.41
C ASN A 145 -27.53 23.73 9.35
N MET A 146 -26.64 22.75 9.45
CA MET A 146 -26.97 21.36 9.17
C MET A 146 -28.04 20.78 10.12
N HIS A 147 -27.93 21.13 11.41
CA HIS A 147 -28.84 20.65 12.46
C HIS A 147 -30.20 21.37 12.38
N SER A 148 -30.19 22.68 12.16
CA SER A 148 -31.38 23.52 12.02
C SER A 148 -32.17 23.26 10.72
N SER A 149 -31.48 22.98 9.61
CA SER A 149 -32.11 22.71 8.31
C SER A 149 -32.46 21.24 8.08
N ARG A 150 -32.04 20.33 8.99
CA ARG A 150 -32.11 18.86 8.84
C ARG A 150 -31.51 18.34 7.52
N ARG A 151 -30.60 19.10 6.92
CA ARG A 151 -29.95 18.75 5.65
C ARG A 151 -28.44 18.62 5.90
N PRO A 152 -27.93 17.39 6.10
CA PRO A 152 -26.50 17.20 6.28
C PRO A 152 -25.73 17.57 4.99
N PRO A 153 -24.47 18.01 5.09
CA PRO A 153 -23.65 18.27 3.91
C PRO A 153 -23.46 17.01 3.06
N SER A 154 -23.31 17.20 1.75
CA SER A 154 -22.89 16.15 0.83
C SER A 154 -21.48 15.66 1.15
N GLU A 155 -21.12 14.48 0.67
CA GLU A 155 -19.79 13.89 0.87
C GLU A 155 -18.64 14.81 0.43
N LYS A 156 -18.77 15.44 -0.75
CA LYS A 156 -17.80 16.43 -1.23
C LYS A 156 -17.69 17.65 -0.31
N GLN A 157 -18.81 18.07 0.29
CA GLN A 157 -18.81 19.16 1.26
C GLN A 157 -18.15 18.73 2.57
N CYS A 158 -18.37 17.50 3.06
CA CYS A 158 -17.70 17.00 4.26
C CYS A 158 -16.18 16.90 4.10
N GLU A 159 -15.71 16.42 2.94
CA GLU A 159 -14.27 16.41 2.62
C GLU A 159 -13.70 17.84 2.60
N TRP A 160 -14.45 18.79 2.01
CA TRP A 160 -14.00 20.17 1.92
C TRP A 160 -14.01 20.87 3.29
N LEU A 161 -15.03 20.65 4.12
CA LEU A 161 -15.09 21.15 5.49
C LEU A 161 -13.89 20.70 6.31
N LYS A 162 -13.48 19.43 6.17
CA LYS A 162 -12.32 18.91 6.86
C LYS A 162 -11.02 19.55 6.37
N LYS A 163 -10.86 19.74 5.05
CA LYS A 163 -9.71 20.47 4.48
C LYS A 163 -9.63 21.92 4.96
N ILE A 164 -10.77 22.60 5.05
CA ILE A 164 -10.84 23.97 5.58
C ILE A 164 -10.42 23.96 7.04
N TYR A 165 -10.96 23.05 7.84
CA TYR A 165 -10.60 22.90 9.24
C TYR A 165 -9.10 22.64 9.45
N ASP A 166 -8.54 21.64 8.76
CA ASP A 166 -7.12 21.27 8.87
C ASP A 166 -6.22 22.46 8.48
N LYS A 167 -6.58 23.18 7.39
CA LYS A 167 -5.88 24.40 6.98
C LYS A 167 -5.90 25.49 8.05
N LEU A 168 -7.05 25.73 8.70
CA LEU A 168 -7.15 26.75 9.74
C LEU A 168 -6.38 26.35 11.01
N MET A 169 -6.39 25.06 11.37
CA MET A 169 -5.55 24.52 12.46
C MET A 169 -4.06 24.72 12.19
N ASP A 170 -3.60 24.43 10.97
CA ASP A 170 -2.20 24.67 10.55
C ASP A 170 -1.82 26.16 10.58
N GLU A 171 -2.81 27.05 10.40
CA GLU A 171 -2.64 28.50 10.49
C GLU A 171 -2.72 29.04 11.94
N GLY A 172 -2.90 28.16 12.94
CA GLY A 172 -2.87 28.51 14.36
C GLY A 172 -4.24 28.72 15.01
N MET A 173 -5.33 28.22 14.41
CA MET A 173 -6.65 28.22 15.03
C MET A 173 -6.65 27.33 16.28
N GLU A 174 -7.01 27.89 17.44
CA GLU A 174 -7.30 27.16 18.67
C GLU A 174 -8.81 27.28 18.95
N LEU A 175 -9.48 26.16 19.21
CA LEU A 175 -10.94 26.05 19.42
C LEU A 175 -11.29 25.65 20.84
#